data_AF-A0A6P1VSP1-F1
#
_entry.id   AF-A0A6P1VSP1-F1
#
_cell.length_a   1.000
_cell.length_b   1.000
_cell.length_c   1.000
_cell.angle_alpha   90.00
_cell.angle_beta   90.00
_cell.angle_gamma   90.00
#
_symmetry.space_group_name_H-M   'P 1'
#
loop_
_entity.id
_entity.type
_entity.pdbx_description
1 polymer ?
#
loop_
_entity_poly.entity_id
_entity_poly.type
_entity_poly.pdbx_seq_one_letter_code
_entity_poly.pdbx_strand_id
1 'polypeptide(L)'
;MGQAYQLNLNNYFSDTDGQTLIYSATGLPSGLSVSGSFISGTPSTTGVNNVQVTALDPGGLSAQTSFQLTVNPMPSTPAGFTIVGVSTVSCDMLSAGLKRVTFTPQYGGVDSSPISFSVVNEMPATPNPSPYSLNLYTDNPSITLVAKRGDTRWPAMSTTG
;
A
#
# COMPACT_ATOMS: atom_id res chain seq x y z
N MET A 1 -10.13 6.55 5.06
CA MET A 1 -9.23 7.04 6.11
C MET A 1 -8.36 8.13 5.49
N GLY A 2 -7.94 9.12 6.27
CA GLY A 2 -6.97 10.14 5.86
C GLY A 2 -7.47 11.19 4.85
N GLN A 3 -8.69 11.06 4.35
CA GLN A 3 -9.32 12.04 3.45
C GLN A 3 -10.31 12.92 4.23
N ALA A 4 -10.32 14.21 3.95
CA ALA A 4 -11.30 15.13 4.53
C ALA A 4 -12.73 14.73 4.10
N TYR A 5 -13.65 14.81 5.05
CA TYR A 5 -15.06 14.50 4.88
C TYR A 5 -15.92 15.62 5.45
N GLN A 6 -17.04 15.91 4.79
CA GLN A 6 -18.03 16.87 5.24
C GLN A 6 -19.43 16.43 4.80
N LEU A 7 -20.39 16.46 5.72
CA LEU A 7 -21.81 16.19 5.48
C LEU A 7 -22.65 17.32 6.06
N ASN A 8 -23.52 17.91 5.24
CA ASN A 8 -24.48 18.93 5.69
C ASN A 8 -25.77 18.26 6.21
N LEU A 9 -26.07 18.47 7.48
CA LEU A 9 -27.22 17.89 8.17
C LEU A 9 -28.55 18.56 7.79
N ASN A 10 -28.53 19.81 7.33
CA ASN A 10 -29.73 20.52 6.88
C ASN A 10 -30.38 19.88 5.64
N ASN A 11 -29.68 18.97 4.94
CA ASN A 11 -30.25 18.21 3.84
C ASN A 11 -31.16 17.06 4.31
N TYR A 12 -31.14 16.73 5.60
CA TYR A 12 -31.80 15.55 6.18
C TYR A 12 -32.76 15.88 7.31
N PHE A 13 -32.67 17.08 7.88
CA PHE A 13 -33.55 17.58 8.93
C PHE A 13 -34.10 18.94 8.51
N SER A 14 -35.37 19.15 8.85
CA SER A 14 -36.07 20.41 8.63
C SER A 14 -36.98 20.68 9.82
N ASP A 15 -37.05 21.94 10.24
CA ASP A 15 -37.98 22.42 11.23
C ASP A 15 -39.18 23.08 10.54
N THR A 16 -40.41 22.74 10.92
CA THR A 16 -41.62 23.29 10.29
C THR A 16 -41.81 24.78 10.58
N ASP A 17 -41.30 25.25 11.70
CA ASP A 17 -41.35 26.65 12.12
C ASP A 17 -40.14 27.46 11.62
N GLY A 18 -39.24 26.81 10.86
CA GLY A 18 -38.05 27.42 10.28
C GLY A 18 -36.96 27.76 11.30
N GLN A 19 -37.01 27.15 12.49
CA GLN A 19 -36.04 27.40 13.55
C GLN A 19 -34.69 26.75 13.28
N THR A 20 -33.63 27.37 13.81
CA THR A 20 -32.28 26.80 13.75
C THR A 20 -32.18 25.57 14.64
N LEU A 21 -31.83 24.44 14.05
CA LEU A 21 -31.64 23.17 14.75
C LEU A 21 -30.22 23.06 15.33
N ILE A 22 -30.12 22.49 16.54
CA ILE A 22 -28.86 22.12 17.19
C ILE A 22 -28.63 20.63 16.95
N TYR A 23 -27.47 20.27 16.43
CA TYR A 23 -27.14 18.89 16.08
C TYR A 23 -26.17 18.27 17.08
N SER A 24 -26.36 16.98 17.34
CA SER A 24 -25.39 16.11 18.01
C SER A 24 -25.33 14.76 17.31
N ALA A 25 -24.21 14.05 17.42
CA ALA A 25 -24.05 12.74 16.82
C ALA A 25 -23.25 11.79 17.71
N THR A 26 -23.60 10.51 17.65
CA THR A 26 -22.88 9.40 18.30
C THR A 26 -22.45 8.39 17.25
N GLY A 27 -21.47 7.54 17.59
CA GLY A 27 -20.94 6.53 16.67
C GLY A 27 -20.10 7.09 15.52
N LEU A 28 -19.64 8.34 15.61
CA LEU A 28 -18.74 8.92 14.61
C LEU A 28 -17.38 8.19 14.59
N PRO A 29 -16.82 7.90 13.41
CA PRO A 29 -15.42 7.50 13.30
C PRO A 29 -14.48 8.52 13.94
N SER A 30 -13.40 8.04 14.55
CA SER A 30 -12.34 8.90 15.10
C SER A 30 -11.85 9.90 14.05
N GLY A 31 -11.77 11.18 14.43
CA GLY A 31 -11.39 12.29 13.55
C GLY A 31 -12.57 13.02 12.89
N LEU A 32 -13.82 12.59 13.11
CA LEU A 32 -15.03 13.33 12.75
C LEU A 32 -15.71 13.93 13.99
N SER A 33 -16.35 15.07 13.81
CA SER A 33 -17.13 15.77 14.84
C SER A 33 -18.29 16.55 14.23
N VAL A 34 -19.26 16.93 15.05
CA VAL A 34 -20.32 17.87 14.66
C VAL A 34 -19.85 19.30 14.93
N SER A 35 -19.98 20.18 13.95
CA SER A 35 -19.74 21.61 14.06
C SER A 35 -20.84 22.37 13.32
N GLY A 36 -21.71 23.06 14.05
CA GLY A 36 -22.92 23.66 13.50
C GLY A 36 -23.81 22.62 12.84
N SER A 37 -24.15 22.83 11.56
CA SER A 37 -24.94 21.90 10.75
C SER A 37 -24.10 20.87 9.99
N PHE A 38 -22.81 20.70 10.32
CA PHE A 38 -21.93 19.79 9.60
C PHE A 38 -21.38 18.68 10.49
N ILE A 39 -21.34 17.46 9.97
CA ILE A 39 -20.36 16.46 10.41
C ILE A 39 -19.13 16.64 9.54
N SER A 40 -17.97 16.92 10.14
CA SER A 40 -16.75 17.17 9.37
C SER A 40 -15.47 16.72 10.09
N GLY A 41 -14.40 16.58 9.31
CA GLY A 41 -13.07 16.23 9.77
C GLY A 41 -12.37 15.22 8.86
N THR A 42 -11.37 14.53 9.40
CA THR A 42 -10.57 13.54 8.66
C THR A 42 -10.58 12.21 9.42
N PRO A 43 -11.31 11.19 8.96
CA PRO A 43 -11.39 9.90 9.64
C PRO A 43 -10.02 9.22 9.72
N SER A 44 -9.58 8.83 10.91
CA SER A 44 -8.27 8.19 11.13
C SER A 44 -8.31 6.65 11.04
N THR A 45 -9.49 6.05 11.18
CA THR A 45 -9.65 4.60 11.32
C THR A 45 -10.59 4.05 10.24
N THR A 46 -10.22 2.94 9.63
CA THR A 46 -11.08 2.23 8.66
C THR A 46 -12.15 1.42 9.36
N GLY A 47 -13.29 1.22 8.69
CA GLY A 47 -14.37 0.37 9.20
C GLY A 47 -15.75 0.94 8.89
N VAL A 48 -16.76 0.19 9.32
CA VAL A 48 -18.17 0.59 9.19
C VAL A 48 -18.66 1.08 10.55
N ASN A 49 -19.20 2.29 10.58
CA ASN A 49 -19.67 2.93 11.81
C ASN A 49 -21.17 3.22 11.68
N ASN A 50 -21.97 2.81 12.67
CA ASN A 50 -23.38 3.18 12.74
C ASN A 50 -23.50 4.54 13.43
N VAL A 51 -23.70 5.60 12.64
CA VAL A 51 -23.80 6.98 13.11
C VAL A 51 -25.25 7.29 13.40
N GLN A 52 -25.55 7.81 14.59
CA GLN A 52 -26.86 8.36 14.93
C GLN A 52 -26.74 9.87 15.07
N VAL A 53 -27.62 10.61 14.41
CA VAL A 53 -27.70 12.08 14.50
C VAL A 53 -29.00 12.47 15.18
N THR A 54 -28.92 13.40 16.11
CA THR A 54 -30.06 14.04 16.78
C THR A 54 -30.11 15.51 16.38
N ALA A 55 -31.25 15.97 15.92
CA ALA A 55 -31.56 17.38 15.73
C ALA A 55 -32.52 17.83 16.85
N LEU A 56 -32.21 18.94 17.50
CA LEU A 56 -32.98 19.54 18.60
C LEU A 56 -33.41 20.94 18.20
N ASP A 57 -34.70 21.23 18.29
CA ASP A 57 -35.22 22.59 18.12
C ASP A 57 -35.07 23.42 19.41
N PRO A 58 -35.23 24.75 19.35
CA PRO A 58 -35.19 25.60 20.54
C PRO A 58 -36.34 25.36 21.55
N GLY A 59 -37.44 24.74 21.10
CA GLY A 59 -38.59 24.37 21.93
C GLY A 59 -38.38 23.08 22.74
N GLY A 60 -37.29 22.35 22.49
CA GLY A 60 -36.96 21.09 23.14
C GLY A 60 -37.46 19.83 22.42
N LEU A 61 -38.06 19.97 21.23
CA LEU A 61 -38.45 18.84 20.39
C LEU A 61 -37.24 18.30 19.63
N SER A 62 -37.18 16.98 19.46
CA SER A 62 -36.05 16.34 18.78
C SER A 62 -36.47 15.30 17.76
N ALA A 63 -35.65 15.15 16.74
CA ALA A 63 -35.74 14.11 15.72
C ALA A 63 -34.40 13.39 15.59
N GLN A 64 -34.42 12.09 15.29
CA GLN A 64 -33.23 11.27 15.15
C GLN A 64 -33.24 10.48 13.84
N THR A 65 -32.06 10.29 13.25
CA THR A 65 -31.84 9.36 12.13
C THR A 65 -30.51 8.65 12.30
N SER A 66 -30.36 7.49 11.65
CA SER A 66 -29.10 6.74 11.64
C SER A 66 -28.68 6.36 10.23
N PHE A 67 -27.38 6.24 10.03
CA PHE A 67 -26.80 5.77 8.78
C PHE A 67 -25.49 5.04 9.02
N GLN A 68 -25.11 4.18 8.07
CA GLN A 68 -23.80 3.54 8.08
C GLN A 68 -22.78 4.40 7.34
N LEU A 69 -21.69 4.73 8.03
CA LEU A 69 -20.54 5.40 7.45
C LEU A 69 -19.39 4.42 7.28
N THR A 70 -19.10 4.08 6.02
CA THR A 70 -17.97 3.21 5.67
C THR A 70 -16.73 4.06 5.39
N VAL A 71 -15.71 3.88 6.23
CA VAL A 71 -14.39 4.47 6.04
C VAL A 71 -13.48 3.43 5.39
N ASN A 72 -13.25 3.58 4.09
CA ASN A 72 -12.34 2.71 3.34
C ASN A 72 -10.86 3.01 3.65
N PRO A 73 -9.96 2.02 3.53
CA PRO A 73 -8.53 2.28 3.53
C PRO A 73 -8.15 3.28 2.43
N MET A 74 -7.07 4.02 2.65
CA MET A 74 -6.51 4.86 1.59
C MET A 74 -5.97 3.92 0.50
N PRO A 75 -6.13 4.23 -0.79
CA PRO A 75 -5.49 3.45 -1.85
C PRO A 75 -3.99 3.42 -1.60
N SER A 76 -3.43 2.24 -1.34
CA SER A 76 -1.99 2.04 -1.37
C SER A 76 -1.59 1.72 -2.80
N THR A 77 -0.72 2.53 -3.39
CA THR A 77 -0.02 2.14 -4.60
C THR A 77 0.89 0.96 -4.21
N PRO A 78 0.79 -0.21 -4.88
CA PRO A 78 1.77 -1.26 -4.65
C PRO A 78 3.16 -0.69 -4.92
N ALA A 79 4.07 -0.78 -3.95
CA ALA A 79 5.46 -0.46 -4.20
C ALA A 79 5.94 -1.40 -5.31
N GLY A 80 6.28 -0.85 -6.48
CA GLY A 80 6.74 -1.65 -7.61
C GLY A 80 7.95 -2.50 -7.19
N PHE A 81 7.96 -3.76 -7.59
CA PHE A 81 9.13 -4.62 -7.37
C PHE A 81 10.31 -4.07 -8.17
N THR A 82 11.43 -3.78 -7.51
CA THR A 82 12.62 -3.27 -8.17
C THR A 82 13.89 -3.68 -7.44
N ILE A 83 15.02 -3.66 -8.14
CA ILE A 83 16.34 -3.72 -7.54
C ILE A 83 16.72 -2.30 -7.13
N VAL A 84 16.91 -2.05 -5.83
CA VAL A 84 17.21 -0.72 -5.28
C VAL A 84 18.70 -0.51 -5.02
N GLY A 85 19.49 -1.57 -5.05
CA GLY A 85 20.92 -1.49 -4.77
C GLY A 85 21.60 -2.84 -4.84
N VAL A 86 22.92 -2.82 -4.64
CA VAL A 86 23.77 -4.01 -4.57
C VAL A 86 24.81 -3.79 -3.47
N SER A 87 24.90 -4.74 -2.54
CA SER A 87 25.99 -4.79 -1.58
C SER A 87 27.08 -5.73 -2.09
N THR A 88 28.26 -5.21 -2.38
CA THR A 88 29.40 -6.06 -2.76
C THR A 88 29.93 -6.79 -1.54
N VAL A 89 30.08 -8.11 -1.63
CA VAL A 89 30.59 -8.99 -0.57
C VAL A 89 32.10 -9.23 -0.77
N SER A 90 32.52 -9.59 -1.97
CA SER A 90 33.94 -9.77 -2.31
C SER A 90 34.23 -9.44 -3.78
N CYS A 91 35.50 -9.13 -4.08
CA CYS A 91 35.99 -8.92 -5.43
C CYS A 91 37.43 -9.42 -5.51
N ASP A 92 37.61 -10.58 -6.13
CA ASP A 92 38.87 -11.29 -6.20
C ASP A 92 39.41 -11.29 -7.63
N MET A 93 40.68 -10.95 -7.84
CA MET A 93 41.31 -11.04 -9.15
C MET A 93 41.76 -12.49 -9.39
N LEU A 94 41.14 -13.16 -10.38
CA LEU A 94 41.50 -14.53 -10.74
C LEU A 94 42.68 -14.56 -11.73
N SER A 95 42.73 -13.59 -12.63
CA SER A 95 43.84 -13.38 -13.58
C SER A 95 43.88 -11.92 -14.01
N ALA A 96 44.86 -11.54 -14.83
CA ALA A 96 44.99 -10.17 -15.35
C ALA A 96 43.73 -9.65 -16.07
N GLY A 97 42.94 -10.56 -16.67
CA GLY A 97 41.73 -10.22 -17.43
C GLY A 97 40.41 -10.65 -16.79
N LEU A 98 40.42 -11.28 -15.61
CA LEU A 98 39.24 -11.92 -15.02
C LEU A 98 39.15 -11.67 -13.52
N LYS A 99 38.00 -11.20 -13.06
CA LYS A 99 37.68 -11.00 -11.64
C LYS A 99 36.48 -11.83 -11.25
N ARG A 100 36.43 -12.30 -10.01
CA ARG A 100 35.25 -12.89 -9.39
C ARG A 100 34.63 -11.89 -8.45
N VAL A 101 33.37 -11.52 -8.69
CA VAL A 101 32.60 -10.59 -7.86
C VAL A 101 31.49 -11.35 -7.16
N THR A 102 31.41 -11.23 -5.84
CA THR A 102 30.32 -11.77 -5.03
C THR A 102 29.51 -10.62 -4.46
N PHE A 103 28.18 -10.65 -4.57
CA PHE A 103 27.33 -9.56 -4.12
C PHE A 103 25.93 -10.01 -3.69
N THR A 104 25.25 -9.15 -2.94
CA THR A 104 23.87 -9.32 -2.49
C THR A 104 23.02 -8.20 -3.07
N PRO A 105 22.10 -8.47 -4.00
CA PRO A 105 21.15 -7.47 -4.48
C PRO A 105 20.17 -7.07 -3.36
N GLN A 106 19.77 -5.81 -3.37
CA GLN A 106 18.77 -5.25 -2.47
C GLN A 106 17.48 -4.99 -3.26
N TYR A 107 16.35 -5.42 -2.72
CA TYR A 107 15.06 -5.35 -3.39
C TYR A 107 14.12 -4.36 -2.68
N GLY A 108 13.44 -3.54 -3.48
CA GLY A 108 12.37 -2.66 -3.04
C GLY A 108 10.99 -3.28 -3.26
N GLY A 109 10.05 -2.91 -2.40
CA GLY A 109 8.65 -3.31 -2.52
C GLY A 109 8.40 -4.80 -2.29
N VAL A 110 9.32 -5.52 -1.65
CA VAL A 110 9.21 -6.96 -1.38
C VAL A 110 8.00 -7.34 -0.54
N ASP A 111 7.42 -8.49 -0.85
CA ASP A 111 6.36 -9.17 -0.11
C ASP A 111 6.82 -10.62 0.18
N SER A 112 5.90 -11.54 0.48
CA SER A 112 6.20 -12.95 0.69
C SER A 112 6.39 -13.75 -0.61
N SER A 113 6.30 -13.13 -1.79
CA SER A 113 6.47 -13.85 -3.06
C SER A 113 7.94 -14.21 -3.30
N PRO A 114 8.23 -15.38 -3.87
CA PRO A 114 9.60 -15.76 -4.22
C PRO A 114 10.16 -14.84 -5.31
N ILE A 115 11.47 -14.61 -5.23
CA ILE A 115 12.23 -13.79 -6.16
C ILE A 115 13.14 -14.71 -6.98
N SER A 116 13.12 -14.52 -8.29
CA SER A 116 14.11 -15.08 -9.19
C SER A 116 15.08 -13.98 -9.63
N PHE A 117 16.38 -14.30 -9.64
CA PHE A 117 17.44 -13.38 -10.01
C PHE A 117 18.24 -13.92 -11.20
N SER A 118 18.63 -13.04 -12.10
CA SER A 118 19.48 -13.34 -13.26
C SER A 118 20.40 -12.16 -13.55
N VAL A 119 21.46 -12.43 -14.28
CA VAL A 119 22.32 -11.40 -14.87
C VAL A 119 22.38 -11.64 -16.37
N VAL A 120 22.04 -10.61 -17.15
CA VAL A 120 21.99 -10.73 -18.62
C VAL A 120 23.34 -11.23 -19.13
N ASN A 121 23.32 -12.31 -19.92
CA ASN A 121 24.46 -13.01 -20.51
C ASN A 121 25.45 -13.68 -19.52
N GLU A 122 25.41 -13.34 -18.22
CA GLU A 122 26.36 -13.85 -17.23
C GLU A 122 25.76 -14.94 -16.31
N MET A 123 24.46 -14.88 -16.04
CA MET A 123 23.80 -15.80 -15.11
C MET A 123 22.33 -16.05 -15.48
N PRO A 124 21.93 -17.30 -15.75
CA PRO A 124 20.52 -17.62 -15.97
C PRO A 124 19.69 -17.38 -14.71
N ALA A 125 18.37 -17.24 -14.88
CA ALA A 125 17.46 -17.01 -13.76
C ALA A 125 17.51 -18.15 -12.74
N THR A 126 17.69 -17.80 -11.47
CA THR A 126 17.74 -18.74 -10.36
C THR A 126 16.83 -18.29 -9.21
N PRO A 127 16.14 -19.23 -8.53
CA PRO A 127 15.44 -18.96 -7.27
C PRO A 127 16.38 -19.03 -6.05
N ASN A 128 17.65 -19.40 -6.24
CA ASN A 128 18.59 -19.56 -5.14
C ASN A 128 18.79 -18.21 -4.41
N PRO A 129 18.88 -18.22 -3.08
CA PRO A 129 19.11 -17.01 -2.32
C PRO A 129 20.52 -16.45 -2.59
N SER A 130 20.65 -15.13 -2.45
CA SER A 130 21.94 -14.42 -2.44
C SER A 130 22.83 -14.87 -1.26
N PRO A 131 24.17 -14.68 -1.33
CA PRO A 131 24.91 -13.91 -2.33
C PRO A 131 25.13 -14.64 -3.66
N TYR A 132 25.23 -13.87 -4.74
CA TYR A 132 25.53 -14.36 -6.10
C TYR A 132 26.99 -14.07 -6.45
N SER A 133 27.65 -15.01 -7.12
CA SER A 133 29.03 -14.87 -7.58
C SER A 133 29.11 -14.95 -9.11
N LEU A 134 29.80 -14.00 -9.73
CA LEU A 134 30.04 -13.93 -11.17
C LEU A 134 31.53 -13.83 -11.46
N ASN A 135 31.99 -14.45 -12.55
CA ASN A 135 33.30 -14.21 -13.11
C ASN A 135 33.16 -13.20 -14.25
N LEU A 136 33.71 -11.99 -14.08
CA LEU A 136 33.58 -10.88 -15.01
C LEU A 136 34.93 -10.53 -15.62
N TYR A 137 34.95 -10.32 -16.93
CA TYR A 137 36.13 -9.83 -17.61
C TYR A 137 36.42 -8.37 -17.23
N THR A 138 37.68 -8.03 -17.04
CA THR A 138 38.09 -6.66 -16.66
C THR A 138 37.73 -5.62 -17.71
N ASP A 139 37.58 -6.06 -18.95
CA ASP A 139 37.39 -5.20 -20.11
C ASP A 139 35.91 -4.92 -20.39
N ASN A 140 34.99 -5.63 -19.70
CA ASN A 140 33.55 -5.39 -19.78
C ASN A 140 32.93 -5.31 -18.37
N PRO A 141 33.05 -4.15 -17.69
CA PRO A 141 32.63 -4.00 -16.30
C PRO A 141 31.12 -3.83 -16.12
N SER A 142 30.35 -3.63 -17.19
CA SER A 142 28.91 -3.42 -17.10
C SER A 142 28.14 -4.73 -17.18
N ILE A 143 27.39 -5.03 -16.11
CA ILE A 143 26.41 -6.11 -16.07
C ILE A 143 25.00 -5.54 -15.89
N THR A 144 24.00 -6.22 -16.44
CA THR A 144 22.59 -5.86 -16.22
C THR A 144 21.97 -6.90 -15.30
N LEU A 145 21.55 -6.46 -14.11
CA LEU A 145 20.84 -7.30 -13.15
C LEU A 145 19.35 -7.32 -13.47
N VAL A 146 18.74 -8.49 -13.41
CA VAL A 146 17.31 -8.66 -13.61
C VAL A 146 16.77 -9.50 -12.47
N ALA A 147 15.71 -9.00 -11.83
CA ALA A 147 14.96 -9.75 -10.85
C ALA A 147 13.50 -9.80 -11.27
N LYS A 148 12.83 -10.93 -11.04
CA LYS A 148 11.40 -11.08 -11.25
C LYS A 148 10.75 -11.68 -10.02
N ARG A 149 9.62 -11.10 -9.61
CA ARG A 149 8.69 -11.67 -8.65
C ARG A 149 7.74 -12.60 -9.39
N GLY A 150 7.51 -13.82 -8.91
CA GLY A 150 6.56 -14.70 -9.57
C GLY A 150 6.32 -16.04 -8.88
N ASP A 151 5.04 -16.39 -8.76
CA ASP A 151 4.50 -17.69 -8.35
C ASP A 151 5.22 -18.88 -9.02
N THR A 152 5.35 -19.96 -8.28
CA THR A 152 5.96 -21.25 -8.65
C THR A 152 5.23 -22.03 -9.77
N ARG A 153 4.48 -21.37 -10.67
CA ARG A 153 3.87 -22.04 -11.83
C ARG A 153 4.82 -22.08 -13.02
N TRP A 154 5.80 -22.96 -12.91
CA TRP A 154 6.53 -23.48 -14.07
C TRP A 154 5.52 -24.17 -15.01
N PRO A 155 5.59 -23.99 -16.34
CA PRO A 155 4.96 -24.96 -17.23
C PRO A 155 5.63 -26.31 -16.93
N ALA A 156 4.84 -27.27 -16.44
CA ALA A 156 5.29 -28.65 -16.38
C ALA A 156 5.85 -29.01 -17.76
N MET A 157 7.12 -29.41 -17.83
CA MET A 157 7.64 -30.09 -19.01
C MET A 157 6.74 -31.30 -19.24
N SER A 158 5.90 -31.23 -20.28
CA SER A 158 5.26 -32.39 -20.85
C SER A 158 6.35 -33.22 -21.49
N THR A 159 6.81 -34.25 -20.80
CA THR A 159 7.56 -35.33 -21.43
C THR A 159 6.54 -36.24 -22.10
N THR A 160 6.38 -36.09 -23.40
CA THR A 160 5.80 -37.15 -24.23
C THR A 160 6.78 -38.32 -24.26
N GLY A 161 6.31 -39.48 -23.82
CA GLY A 161 6.89 -40.80 -24.06
C GLY A 161 5.78 -41.72 -24.53
#